data_AF-A0A928SH73-F1
#
_entry.id   AF-A0A928SH73-F1
#
_cell.length_a   1.000
_cell.length_b   1.000
_cell.length_c   1.000
_cell.angle_alpha   90.00
_cell.angle_beta   90.00
_cell.angle_gamma   90.00
#
_symmetry.space_group_name_H-M   'P 1'
#
loop_
_entity.id
_entity.type
_entity.pdbx_description
1 polymer ?
#
loop_
_entity_poly.entity_id
_entity_poly.type
_entity_poly.pdbx_seq_one_letter_code
_entity_poly.pdbx_strand_id
1 'polypeptide(L)' 'MMPTESKLPDDWFAKAAKDLQRVDILLAADDIEGAGFHLQQAAEKYLKGYLLSKSWPLKRIHDLEVLLSTYPKTSVEDA' A
#
# COMPACT_ATOMS: atom_id res chain seq x y z
N MET A 1 21.12 -1.43 -10.71
CA MET A 1 20.44 -0.12 -10.65
C MET A 1 19.12 -0.34 -9.92
N MET A 2 18.93 0.24 -8.74
CA MET A 2 17.67 0.09 -7.98
C MET A 2 16.58 0.92 -8.69
N PRO A 3 15.39 0.38 -8.98
CA PRO A 3 14.32 1.15 -9.62
C PRO A 3 13.85 2.26 -8.68
N THR A 4 13.79 3.49 -9.19
CA THR A 4 13.18 4.63 -8.49
C THR A 4 11.69 4.35 -8.33
N GLU A 5 11.18 4.38 -7.10
CA GLU A 5 9.74 4.26 -6.85
C GLU A 5 8.99 5.45 -7.46
N SER A 6 7.81 5.19 -8.03
CA SER A 6 6.98 6.26 -8.60
C SER A 6 6.48 7.20 -7.50
N LYS A 7 6.42 8.49 -7.82
CA LYS A 7 5.84 9.52 -6.95
C LYS A 7 4.38 9.83 -7.30
N LEU A 8 3.84 9.19 -8.32
CA LEU A 8 2.47 9.42 -8.77
C LEU A 8 1.50 8.49 -8.00
N PRO A 9 0.48 9.01 -7.31
CA PRO A 9 -0.54 8.19 -6.64
C PRO A 9 -1.14 7.10 -7.53
N ASP A 10 -1.46 7.44 -8.78
CA ASP A 10 -2.13 6.54 -9.72
C ASP A 10 -1.28 5.33 -10.10
N ASP A 11 0.05 5.47 -10.15
CA ASP A 11 0.94 4.35 -10.38
C ASP A 11 0.90 3.33 -9.24
N TRP A 12 0.70 3.80 -8.01
CA TRP A 12 0.55 2.93 -6.84
C TRP A 12 -0.80 2.24 -6.82
N PHE A 13 -1.88 2.96 -7.16
CA PHE A 13 -3.21 2.38 -7.29
C PHE A 13 -3.25 1.30 -8.38
N ALA A 14 -2.64 1.56 -9.54
CA ALA A 14 -2.55 0.59 -10.62
C ALA A 14 -1.77 -0.68 -10.21
N LYS A 15 -0.69 -0.53 -9.44
CA LYS A 15 0.07 -1.69 -8.91
C LYS A 15 -0.74 -2.46 -7.85
N ALA A 16 -1.41 -1.75 -6.95
CA ALA A 16 -2.24 -2.35 -5.92
C ALA A 16 -3.42 -3.15 -6.51
N ALA A 17 -4.08 -2.60 -7.54
CA ALA A 17 -5.14 -3.28 -8.28
C ALA A 17 -4.64 -4.58 -8.95
N LYS A 18 -3.43 -4.56 -9.53
CA LYS A 18 -2.80 -5.77 -10.09
C LYS A 18 -2.51 -6.81 -9.02
N ASP A 19 -2.11 -6.40 -7.82
CA ASP A 19 -1.90 -7.34 -6.72
C ASP A 19 -3.23 -7.95 -6.23
N LEU A 20 -4.32 -7.17 -6.15
CA LEU A 20 -5.64 -7.75 -5.88
C LEU A 20 -6.07 -8.77 -6.94
N GLN A 21 -5.86 -8.49 -8.22
CA GLN A 21 -6.16 -9.47 -9.28
C GLN A 21 -5.37 -10.78 -9.10
N ARG A 22 -4.13 -10.71 -8.58
CA ARG A 22 -3.33 -11.90 -8.27
C ARG A 22 -3.89 -12.69 -7.10
N VAL A 23 -4.47 -12.01 -6.10
CA VAL A 23 -5.14 -12.69 -4.97
C VAL A 23 -6.23 -13.62 -5.51
N ASP A 24 -7.09 -13.12 -6.41
CA ASP A 24 -8.17 -13.94 -7.00
C ASP A 24 -7.63 -15.17 -7.74
N ILE A 25 -6.55 -14.99 -8.52
CA ILE A 25 -5.90 -16.08 -9.26
C ILE A 25 -5.29 -17.12 -8.31
N LEU A 26 -4.63 -16.68 -7.24
CA LEU A 26 -3.95 -17.54 -6.28
C LEU A 26 -4.94 -18.31 -5.41
N LEU A 27 -6.02 -17.66 -4.98
CA LEU A 27 -7.12 -18.34 -4.28
C LEU A 27 -7.78 -19.40 -5.18
N ALA A 28 -7.97 -19.11 -6.47
CA ALA A 28 -8.48 -20.09 -7.43
C ALA A 28 -7.54 -21.29 -7.64
N ALA A 29 -6.25 -21.12 -7.35
CA ALA A 29 -5.22 -22.17 -7.39
C ALA A 29 -4.98 -22.85 -6.02
N ASP A 30 -5.79 -22.54 -5.00
CA ASP A 30 -5.63 -23.01 -3.61
C ASP A 30 -4.30 -22.60 -2.93
N ASP A 31 -3.63 -21.57 -3.47
CA ASP A 31 -2.41 -20.99 -2.90
C ASP A 31 -2.78 -19.84 -1.95
N ILE A 32 -3.13 -20.21 -0.72
CA ILE A 32 -3.56 -19.27 0.32
C ILE A 32 -2.40 -18.39 0.80
N GLU A 33 -1.18 -18.93 0.89
CA GLU A 33 -0.01 -18.18 1.34
C GLU A 33 0.38 -17.10 0.31
N GLY A 34 0.43 -17.46 -0.97
CA GLY A 34 0.65 -16.52 -2.05
C GLY A 34 -0.45 -15.46 -2.14
N ALA A 35 -1.71 -15.85 -1.97
CA ALA A 35 -2.83 -14.92 -1.92
C ALA A 35 -2.69 -13.92 -0.75
N GLY A 36 -2.31 -14.39 0.44
CA GLY A 36 -2.04 -13.55 1.60
C GLY A 36 -0.92 -12.53 1.37
N PHE A 37 0.19 -12.97 0.76
CA PHE A 37 1.30 -12.10 0.41
C PHE A 37 0.88 -10.98 -0.55
N HIS A 38 0.16 -11.31 -1.63
CA HIS A 38 -0.31 -10.31 -2.58
C HIS A 38 -1.37 -9.38 -1.99
N LEU A 39 -2.19 -9.86 -1.05
CA LEU A 39 -3.16 -9.03 -0.34
C LEU A 39 -2.47 -7.97 0.52
N GLN A 40 -1.46 -8.35 1.31
CA GLN A 40 -0.65 -7.39 2.08
C GLN A 40 -0.03 -6.34 1.15
N GLN A 41 0.56 -6.80 0.05
CA GLN A 41 1.20 -5.91 -0.93
C GLN A 41 0.21 -4.94 -1.57
N ALA A 42 -1.01 -5.38 -1.88
CA ALA A 42 -2.07 -4.51 -2.37
C ALA A 42 -2.43 -3.44 -1.33
N ALA A 43 -2.64 -3.83 -0.07
CA ALA A 43 -2.96 -2.89 1.01
C ALA A 43 -1.87 -1.82 1.20
N GLU A 44 -0.59 -2.23 1.25
CA GLU A 44 0.54 -1.30 1.33
C GLU A 44 0.57 -0.31 0.16
N LYS A 45 0.34 -0.78 -1.06
CA LYS A 45 0.41 0.06 -2.26
C LYS A 45 -0.76 1.02 -2.34
N TYR A 46 -1.98 0.60 -1.99
CA TYR A 46 -3.11 1.52 -1.87
C TYR A 46 -2.85 2.61 -0.84
N LEU A 47 -2.31 2.24 0.34
CA LEU A 47 -1.97 3.22 1.37
C LEU A 47 -0.89 4.20 0.91
N LYS A 48 0.17 3.72 0.24
CA LYS A 48 1.19 4.59 -0.35
C LYS A 48 0.63 5.55 -1.39
N GLY A 49 -0.23 5.08 -2.29
CA GLY A 49 -0.93 5.93 -3.25
C GLY A 49 -1.79 7.00 -2.57
N TYR A 50 -2.55 6.61 -1.55
CA TYR A 50 -3.35 7.55 -0.75
C TYR A 50 -2.48 8.60 -0.06
N LEU A 51 -1.40 8.21 0.62
CA LEU A 51 -0.51 9.15 1.30
C LEU A 51 0.16 10.11 0.30
N LEU A 52 0.62 9.62 -0.85
CA LEU A 52 1.14 10.47 -1.93
C LEU A 52 0.11 11.48 -2.42
N SER A 53 -1.17 11.10 -2.52
CA SER A 53 -2.26 12.02 -2.89
C SER A 53 -2.47 13.13 -1.85
N LYS A 54 -1.98 12.93 -0.62
CA LYS A 54 -2.00 13.90 0.49
C LYS A 54 -0.67 14.65 0.64
N SER A 55 0.17 14.68 -0.40
CA SER A 55 1.48 15.34 -0.39
C SER A 55 2.48 14.76 0.63
N TRP A 56 2.33 13.48 0.98
CA TRP A 56 3.30 12.79 1.82
C TRP A 56 4.63 12.63 1.08
N PRO A 57 5.79 12.90 1.71
CA PRO A 57 7.09 12.98 1.03
C PRO A 57 7.70 11.65 0.56
N LEU A 58 6.90 10.58 0.40
CA LEU A 58 7.35 9.23 0.02
C LEU A 58 8.59 8.77 0.80
N LYS A 59 8.40 8.34 2.05
CA LYS A 59 9.46 7.64 2.77
C LYS A 59 9.46 6.16 2.34
N ARG A 60 10.63 5.60 2.06
CA ARG A 60 10.79 4.16 1.79
C ARG A 60 10.56 3.37 3.08
N ILE A 61 9.29 3.10 3.35
CA ILE A 61 8.81 2.32 4.47
C ILE A 61 8.14 1.08 3.85
N HIS A 62 8.65 -0.10 4.20
CA HIS A 62 8.11 -1.42 3.79
C HIS A 62 7.46 -2.12 5.00
N ASP A 63 6.88 -1.31 5.87
CA ASP A 63 6.23 -1.75 7.11
C ASP A 63 4.90 -1.01 7.24
N LEU A 64 3.81 -1.78 7.27
CA LEU A 64 2.45 -1.28 7.30
C LEU A 64 2.12 -0.56 8.63
N GLU A 65 2.68 -1.02 9.76
CA GLU A 65 2.51 -0.37 11.07
C GLU A 65 3.22 0.98 11.11
N VAL A 66 4.45 1.03 10.58
CA VAL A 66 5.19 2.28 10.50
C VAL A 66 4.48 3.26 9.55
N LEU A 67 3.93 2.79 8.44
CA LEU A 67 3.09 3.61 7.54
C LEU A 67 1.87 4.18 8.26
N LEU A 68 1.12 3.37 9.00
CA LEU A 68 -0.04 3.81 9.78
C LEU A 68 0.33 4.82 10.87
N SER A 69 1.51 4.70 11.48
CA SER A 69 2.00 5.62 12.51
C SER A 69 2.37 7.03 11.97
N THR A 70 2.57 7.17 10.66
CA THR A 70 2.95 8.46 10.05
C THR A 70 1.78 9.40 9.80
N TYR A 71 0.54 8.96 9.98
CA TYR A 71 -0.61 9.87 10.05
C TYR A 71 -0.71 10.41 11.49
N PRO A 72 -0.61 11.72 11.74
CA PRO A 72 -0.85 12.24 13.07
C PRO A 72 -2.28 11.90 13.47
N LYS A 73 -2.45 11.16 14.58
CA LYS A 73 -3.74 11.07 15.26
C LYS A 73 -4.22 12.51 15.44
N THR A 74 -5.30 12.86 14.78
CA THR A 74 -5.95 14.14 15.02
C THR A 74 -6.44 14.06 16.47
N SER A 75 -5.75 14.73 17.38
CA SER A 75 -6.26 14.95 18.73
C SER A 75 -7.53 15.77 18.58
N VAL A 76 -8.67 15.08 18.61
CA VAL A 76 -9.97 15.71 18.78
C VAL A 76 -10.18 15.88 20.28
N GLU A 77 -9.37 16.73 20.90
CA GLU A 77 -9.53 17.21 22.27
C GLU A 77 -8.96 18.62 22.27
N ASP A 78 -9.78 19.56 21.82
CA ASP A 78 -9.74 21.00 22.12
C ASP A 78 -10.95 21.64 21.41
N ALA A 79 -12.16 21.33 21.91
CA ALA A 79 -13.39 22.06 21.62
C ALA A 79 -14.34 21.97 22.82
#